data_AF-A0A495F8J7-F1
#
_entry.id   AF-A0A495F8J7-F1
#
_cell.length_a   1.000
_cell.length_b   1.000
_cell.length_c   1.000
_cell.angle_alpha   90.00
_cell.angle_beta   90.00
_cell.angle_gamma   90.00
#
_symmetry.space_group_name_H-M   'P 1'
#
loop_
_entity.id
_entity.type
_entity.pdbx_description
1 polymer ?
#
loop_
_entity_poly.entity_id
_entity_poly.type
_entity_poly.pdbx_seq_one_letter_code
_entity_poly.pdbx_strand_id
1 'polypeptide(L)'
;MHHPLLKPLCSTTLALLTTLTLLATGTQTAQAAEHFCGQPTAHPIDKALAAASERSGGVTVDLRDAQSAAYAAWDKELNRVYAQALKAAGPTRRDALRAAQRAWLAFDTAQGQWDAMLHADQGTSAALNIAGAALERRRARVCDLSMDLQSLKDSE
;
A
#
# COMPACT_ATOMS: atom_id res chain seq x y z
N MET A 1 -68.14 -18.92 -44.70
CA MET A 1 -69.09 -17.83 -45.00
C MET A 1 -68.95 -16.76 -43.93
N HIS A 2 -68.80 -15.51 -44.36
CA HIS A 2 -69.00 -14.22 -43.67
C HIS A 2 -68.12 -13.79 -42.47
N HIS A 3 -67.26 -12.80 -42.74
CA HIS A 3 -66.91 -11.71 -41.82
C HIS A 3 -68.05 -10.68 -41.71
N PRO A 4 -68.11 -9.91 -40.61
CA PRO A 4 -67.76 -8.46 -40.67
C PRO A 4 -66.94 -8.01 -39.44
N LEU A 5 -65.79 -7.33 -39.59
CA LEU A 5 -65.54 -5.88 -39.76
C LEU A 5 -65.87 -4.98 -38.55
N LEU A 6 -64.83 -4.49 -37.86
CA LEU A 6 -64.65 -3.09 -37.42
C LEU A 6 -63.19 -2.84 -36.93
N LYS A 7 -62.49 -1.92 -37.62
CA LYS A 7 -61.21 -1.24 -37.29
C LYS A 7 -61.49 -0.05 -36.34
N PRO A 8 -60.55 0.67 -35.66
CA PRO A 8 -59.19 1.01 -36.13
C PRO A 8 -58.04 1.20 -35.10
N LEU A 9 -56.81 1.14 -35.66
CA LEU A 9 -55.61 1.97 -35.41
C LEU A 9 -55.31 2.42 -33.97
N CYS A 10 -54.33 1.78 -33.33
CA CYS A 10 -53.45 2.45 -32.37
C CYS A 10 -52.03 2.44 -32.92
N SER A 11 -51.45 3.64 -32.94
CA SER A 11 -50.29 4.04 -33.72
C SER A 11 -48.97 3.36 -33.31
N THR A 12 -48.15 3.13 -34.35
CA THR A 12 -46.69 3.27 -34.41
C THR A 12 -46.07 4.01 -33.21
N THR A 13 -45.00 3.53 -32.58
CA THR A 13 -43.64 3.52 -33.15
C THR A 13 -42.71 2.52 -32.45
N LEU A 14 -41.98 1.77 -33.27
CA LEU A 14 -40.81 0.98 -32.90
C LEU A 14 -39.64 1.95 -32.69
N ALA A 15 -39.17 2.14 -31.45
CA ALA A 15 -37.91 2.86 -31.19
C ALA A 15 -36.79 1.83 -30.96
N LEU A 16 -36.02 1.58 -32.02
CA LEU A 16 -34.79 0.81 -32.00
C LEU A 16 -33.69 1.56 -31.22
N LEU A 17 -32.96 0.79 -30.40
CA LEU A 17 -31.52 0.82 -30.14
C LEU A 17 -30.77 2.17 -30.20
N THR A 18 -30.16 2.56 -29.08
CA THR A 18 -28.71 2.36 -28.77
C THR A 18 -28.38 3.17 -27.52
N THR A 19 -28.30 2.52 -26.35
CA THR A 19 -27.64 3.12 -25.19
C THR A 19 -26.14 2.98 -25.39
N LEU A 20 -25.52 4.07 -25.83
CA LEU A 20 -24.07 4.26 -25.87
C LEU A 20 -23.54 4.15 -24.43
N THR A 21 -23.02 2.98 -24.05
CA THR A 21 -22.28 2.81 -22.79
C THR A 21 -21.05 3.69 -22.85
N LEU A 22 -21.06 4.75 -22.05
CA LEU A 22 -19.92 5.65 -21.83
C LEU A 22 -18.75 4.79 -21.35
N LEU A 23 -17.74 4.57 -22.21
CA LEU A 23 -16.45 4.05 -21.76
C LEU A 23 -15.86 5.13 -20.85
N ALA A 24 -16.03 4.96 -19.54
CA ALA A 24 -15.18 5.64 -18.58
C ALA A 24 -13.76 5.11 -18.84
N THR A 25 -12.99 5.85 -19.64
CA THR A 25 -11.52 5.75 -19.64
C THR A 25 -11.07 6.22 -18.28
N GLY A 26 -11.17 5.33 -17.29
CA GLY A 26 -10.46 5.49 -16.05
C GLY A 26 -8.98 5.48 -16.40
N THR A 27 -8.37 6.65 -16.45
CA THR A 27 -6.92 6.77 -16.26
C THR A 27 -6.64 6.09 -14.94
N GLN A 28 -6.16 4.85 -14.98
CA GLN A 28 -5.61 4.17 -13.81
C GLN A 28 -4.32 4.91 -13.49
N THR A 29 -4.43 6.03 -12.79
CA THR A 29 -3.29 6.64 -12.12
C THR A 29 -2.81 5.58 -11.13
N ALA A 30 -1.59 5.07 -11.32
CA ALA A 30 -0.95 4.19 -10.36
C ALA A 30 -1.07 4.82 -8.98
N GLN A 31 -1.93 4.27 -8.12
CA GLN A 31 -2.25 4.88 -6.83
C GLN A 31 -1.03 4.76 -5.93
N ALA A 32 -0.29 5.87 -5.79
CA ALA A 32 0.61 6.09 -4.67
C ALA A 32 -0.17 5.84 -3.37
N ALA A 33 0.47 5.33 -2.32
CA ALA A 33 -0.20 5.05 -1.05
C ALA A 33 -0.83 6.34 -0.51
N GLU A 34 -2.12 6.57 -0.76
CA GLU A 34 -2.83 7.82 -0.40
C GLU A 34 -2.96 8.00 1.12
N HIS A 35 -2.74 6.93 1.89
CA HIS A 35 -2.99 6.83 3.31
C HIS A 35 -1.81 6.15 4.03
N PHE A 36 -1.49 6.63 5.23
CA PHE A 36 -0.52 5.98 6.12
C PHE A 36 -1.10 5.86 7.52
N CYS A 37 -1.12 4.64 8.05
CA CYS A 37 -1.49 4.38 9.45
C CYS A 37 -2.80 5.03 9.91
N GLY A 38 -3.87 4.82 9.14
CA GLY A 38 -5.18 5.42 9.40
C GLY A 38 -5.28 6.93 9.14
N GLN A 39 -4.19 7.58 8.72
CA GLN A 39 -4.20 8.99 8.31
C GLN A 39 -4.67 9.13 6.86
N PRO A 40 -5.46 10.18 6.55
CA PRO A 40 -5.99 10.45 5.21
C PRO A 40 -4.92 10.88 4.20
N THR A 41 -3.65 10.90 4.59
CA THR A 41 -2.56 11.36 3.73
C THR A 41 -1.39 10.38 3.78
N ALA A 42 -0.72 10.26 2.64
CA ALA A 42 0.51 9.51 2.47
C ALA A 42 1.62 10.03 3.39
N HIS A 43 2.45 9.13 3.90
CA HIS A 43 3.66 9.54 4.60
C HIS A 43 4.63 10.23 3.62
N PRO A 44 5.43 11.23 4.03
CA PRO A 44 6.40 11.88 3.15
C PRO A 44 7.38 10.91 2.47
N ILE A 45 7.73 9.81 3.14
CA ILE A 45 8.58 8.75 2.55
C ILE A 45 7.86 8.04 1.38
N ASP A 46 6.56 7.76 1.51
CA ASP A 46 5.77 7.18 0.42
C ASP A 46 5.69 8.13 -0.77
N LYS A 47 5.48 9.42 -0.52
CA LYS A 47 5.48 10.45 -1.57
C LYS A 47 6.82 10.54 -2.29
N ALA A 48 7.92 10.46 -1.55
CA ALA A 48 9.27 10.48 -2.11
C ALA A 48 9.55 9.22 -2.95
N LEU A 49 9.12 8.04 -2.49
CA LEU A 49 9.20 6.80 -3.24
C LEU A 49 8.41 6.88 -4.55
N ALA A 50 7.17 7.37 -4.51
CA ALA A 50 6.32 7.53 -5.68
C ALA A 50 6.99 8.45 -6.73
N ALA A 51 7.46 9.62 -6.30
CA ALA A 51 8.15 10.57 -7.19
C ALA A 51 9.48 10.03 -7.74
N ALA A 52 10.22 9.22 -6.97
CA ALA A 52 11.42 8.56 -7.48
C ALA A 52 11.09 7.43 -8.47
N SER A 53 10.02 6.68 -8.21
CA SER A 53 9.55 5.61 -9.09
C SER A 53 9.04 6.15 -10.42
N GLU A 54 8.31 7.27 -10.42
CA GLU A 54 7.87 7.94 -11.65
C GLU A 54 9.07 8.42 -12.49
N ARG A 55 10.05 9.06 -11.83
CA ARG A 55 11.27 9.53 -12.51
C ARG A 55 12.14 8.41 -13.09
N SER A 56 12.01 7.19 -12.61
CA SER A 56 12.75 6.03 -13.15
C SER A 56 12.36 5.70 -14.60
N GLY A 57 11.18 6.13 -15.06
CA GLY A 57 10.67 5.75 -16.37
C GLY A 57 10.49 4.24 -16.56
N GLY A 58 10.40 3.46 -15.47
CA GLY A 58 10.28 1.99 -15.50
C GLY A 58 11.61 1.25 -15.58
N VAL A 59 12.75 1.95 -15.51
CA VAL A 59 14.07 1.33 -15.47
C VAL A 59 14.25 0.55 -14.16
N THR A 60 14.45 -0.76 -14.27
CA THR A 60 14.46 -1.68 -13.11
C THR A 60 15.51 -1.34 -12.05
N VAL A 61 16.72 -0.94 -12.48
CA VAL A 61 17.77 -0.57 -11.51
C VAL A 61 17.40 0.71 -10.76
N ASP A 62 16.85 1.70 -11.44
CA ASP A 62 16.42 2.96 -10.83
C ASP A 62 15.22 2.77 -9.89
N LEU A 63 14.29 1.86 -10.24
CA LEU A 63 13.20 1.44 -9.33
C LEU A 63 13.74 0.77 -8.07
N ARG A 64 14.72 -0.12 -8.21
CA ARG A 64 15.37 -0.76 -7.07
C ARG A 64 16.09 0.26 -6.19
N ASP A 65 16.72 1.26 -6.77
CA ASP A 65 17.39 2.33 -6.04
C ASP A 65 16.38 3.22 -5.30
N ALA A 66 15.24 3.53 -5.93
CA ALA A 66 14.13 4.22 -5.28
C ALA A 66 13.59 3.44 -4.06
N GLN A 67 13.37 2.13 -4.21
CA GLN A 67 12.96 1.24 -3.10
C GLN A 67 14.02 1.17 -2.01
N SER A 68 15.31 1.10 -2.37
CA SER A 68 16.41 1.04 -1.40
C SER A 68 16.51 2.34 -0.57
N ALA A 69 16.35 3.50 -1.22
CA ALA A 69 16.32 4.79 -0.53
C ALA A 69 15.11 4.90 0.41
N ALA A 70 13.93 4.46 -0.02
CA ALA A 70 12.73 4.47 0.80
C ALA A 70 12.82 3.47 1.97
N TYR A 71 13.41 2.29 1.76
CA TYR A 71 13.71 1.33 2.84
C TYR A 71 14.58 1.96 3.92
N ALA A 72 15.68 2.63 3.53
CA ALA A 72 16.57 3.30 4.47
C ALA A 72 15.87 4.45 5.23
N ALA A 73 15.02 5.21 4.53
CA ALA A 73 14.21 6.26 5.15
C ALA A 73 13.21 5.68 6.17
N TRP A 74 12.52 4.59 5.82
CA TRP A 74 11.59 3.91 6.71
C TRP A 74 12.28 3.28 7.92
N ASP A 75 13.50 2.73 7.76
CA ASP A 75 14.27 2.22 8.89
C ASP A 75 14.69 3.33 9.87
N LYS A 76 15.10 4.50 9.34
CA LYS A 76 15.37 5.68 10.17
C LYS A 76 14.12 6.13 10.91
N GLU A 77 12.99 6.15 10.24
CA GLU A 77 11.70 6.53 10.82
C GLU A 77 11.24 5.54 11.90
N LEU A 78 11.42 4.24 11.67
CA LEU A 78 11.19 3.18 12.64
C LEU A 78 11.99 3.44 13.91
N ASN A 79 13.30 3.65 13.78
CA ASN A 79 14.17 3.93 14.93
C ASN A 79 13.75 5.22 15.67
N ARG A 80 13.30 6.25 14.93
CA ARG A 80 12.78 7.49 15.50
C ARG A 80 11.53 7.24 16.35
N VAL A 81 10.52 6.58 15.81
CA VAL A 81 9.25 6.31 16.50
C VAL A 81 9.47 5.34 17.67
N TYR A 82 10.29 4.31 17.49
CA TYR A 82 10.67 3.37 18.54
C TYR A 82 11.31 4.09 19.75
N ALA A 83 12.22 5.03 19.53
CA ALA A 83 12.83 5.80 20.60
C ALA A 83 11.81 6.65 21.37
N GLN A 84 10.80 7.20 20.68
CA GLN A 84 9.71 7.95 21.31
C GLN A 84 8.80 7.02 22.13
N ALA A 85 8.45 5.85 21.59
CA ALA A 85 7.66 4.85 22.30
C ALA A 85 8.38 4.35 23.56
N LEU A 86 9.69 4.09 23.49
CA LEU A 86 10.48 3.72 24.68
C LEU A 86 10.48 4.80 25.77
N LYS A 87 10.46 6.08 25.38
CA LYS A 87 10.40 7.20 26.33
C LYS A 87 9.03 7.27 27.01
N ALA A 88 7.95 7.10 26.25
CA ALA A 88 6.58 7.14 26.76
C ALA A 88 6.17 5.87 27.54
N ALA A 89 6.82 4.73 27.30
CA ALA A 89 6.45 3.46 27.91
C ALA A 89 6.55 3.44 29.46
N GLY A 90 7.38 4.30 30.05
CA GLY A 90 7.73 4.20 31.47
C GLY A 90 8.55 2.93 31.79
N PRO A 91 9.07 2.78 33.01
CA PRO A 91 10.07 1.75 33.33
C PRO A 91 9.58 0.31 33.10
N THR A 92 8.34 -0.01 33.47
CA THR A 92 7.81 -1.38 33.38
C THR A 92 7.54 -1.83 31.95
N ARG A 93 6.86 -1.01 31.12
CA ARG A 93 6.50 -1.41 29.75
C ARG A 93 7.68 -1.32 28.79
N ARG A 94 8.71 -0.52 29.11
CA ARG A 94 9.90 -0.34 28.26
C ARG A 94 10.63 -1.65 27.96
N ASP A 95 10.73 -2.55 28.92
CA ASP A 95 11.42 -3.83 28.71
C ASP A 95 10.60 -4.80 27.84
N ALA A 96 9.27 -4.79 27.99
CA ALA A 96 8.37 -5.51 27.11
C ALA A 96 8.46 -4.99 25.66
N LEU A 97 8.46 -3.67 25.46
CA LEU A 97 8.60 -3.05 24.15
C LEU A 97 9.97 -3.37 23.50
N ARG A 98 11.05 -3.41 24.28
CA ARG A 98 12.37 -3.87 23.79
C ARG A 98 12.35 -5.33 23.37
N ALA A 99 11.72 -6.21 24.14
CA ALA A 99 11.61 -7.61 23.79
C ALA A 99 10.80 -7.81 22.50
N ALA A 100 9.65 -7.13 22.38
CA ALA A 100 8.82 -7.15 21.18
C ALA A 100 9.60 -6.66 19.94
N GLN A 101 10.34 -5.56 20.05
CA GLN A 101 11.13 -5.04 18.93
C GLN A 101 12.25 -5.99 18.49
N ARG A 102 12.95 -6.65 19.43
CA ARG A 102 13.97 -7.65 19.10
C ARG A 102 13.37 -8.86 18.41
N ALA A 103 12.22 -9.35 18.90
CA ALA A 103 11.51 -10.46 18.27
C ALA A 103 11.06 -10.12 16.85
N TRP A 104 10.55 -8.90 16.65
CA TRP A 104 10.19 -8.40 15.33
C TRP A 104 11.39 -8.34 14.38
N LEU A 105 12.57 -7.88 14.82
CA LEU A 105 13.78 -7.86 14.00
C LEU A 105 14.25 -9.27 13.59
N ALA A 106 14.14 -10.24 14.50
CA ALA A 106 14.44 -11.64 14.20
C ALA A 106 13.46 -12.20 13.16
N PHE A 107 12.17 -11.91 13.30
CA PHE A 107 11.16 -12.24 12.30
C PHE A 107 11.45 -11.58 10.94
N ASP A 108 11.71 -10.28 10.90
CA ASP A 108 11.96 -9.54 9.65
C ASP A 108 13.18 -10.10 8.89
N THR A 109 14.22 -10.49 9.64
CA THR A 109 15.41 -11.17 9.08
C THR A 109 15.04 -12.52 8.48
N ALA A 110 14.34 -13.37 9.23
CA ALA A 110 13.93 -14.70 8.76
C ALA A 110 12.97 -14.60 7.55
N GLN A 111 12.05 -13.64 7.58
CA GLN A 111 11.12 -13.38 6.49
C GLN A 111 11.85 -12.90 5.25
N GLY A 112 12.86 -12.03 5.37
CA GLY A 112 13.67 -11.60 4.24
C GLY A 112 14.44 -12.76 3.58
N GLN A 113 14.94 -13.71 4.39
CA GLN A 113 15.56 -14.93 3.86
C GLN A 113 14.54 -15.81 3.12
N TRP A 114 13.33 -15.96 3.67
CA TRP A 114 12.26 -16.70 3.03
C TRP A 114 11.84 -16.07 1.70
N ASP A 115 11.61 -14.74 1.66
CA ASP A 115 11.26 -14.02 0.44
C ASP A 115 12.32 -14.24 -0.65
N ALA A 116 13.61 -14.17 -0.28
CA ALA A 116 14.70 -14.44 -1.22
C ALA A 116 14.67 -15.88 -1.78
N MET A 117 14.36 -16.87 -0.95
CA MET A 117 14.23 -18.27 -1.39
C MET A 117 13.00 -18.50 -2.27
N LEU A 118 11.86 -17.90 -1.92
CA LEU A 118 10.62 -17.98 -2.71
C LEU A 118 10.81 -17.47 -4.14
N HIS A 119 11.75 -16.55 -4.33
CA HIS A 119 12.02 -15.88 -5.60
C HIS A 119 13.38 -16.27 -6.23
N ALA A 120 14.08 -17.27 -5.70
CA ALA A 120 15.45 -17.61 -6.12
C ALA A 120 15.57 -17.96 -7.62
N ASP A 121 14.53 -18.54 -8.21
CA ASP A 121 14.51 -18.96 -9.62
C ASP A 121 13.94 -17.88 -10.56
N GLN A 122 13.65 -16.69 -10.05
CA GLN A 122 13.07 -15.59 -10.81
C GLN A 122 14.17 -14.61 -11.22
N GLY A 123 14.12 -14.10 -12.46
CA GLY A 123 15.09 -13.15 -13.00
C GLY A 123 15.12 -11.81 -12.26
N THR A 124 15.84 -10.82 -12.78
CA THR A 124 16.11 -9.54 -12.09
C THR A 124 14.87 -8.74 -11.67
N SER A 125 13.71 -8.97 -12.27
CA SER A 125 12.43 -8.37 -11.84
C SER A 125 12.00 -8.80 -10.43
N ALA A 126 12.40 -9.99 -9.97
CA ALA A 126 12.10 -10.47 -8.62
C ALA A 126 12.81 -9.66 -7.53
N ALA A 127 13.93 -9.01 -7.84
CA ALA A 127 14.58 -8.12 -6.90
C ALA A 127 13.69 -6.95 -6.48
N LEU A 128 12.79 -6.48 -7.36
CA LEU A 128 11.81 -5.43 -7.03
C LEU A 128 10.72 -5.94 -6.08
N ASN A 129 10.32 -7.20 -6.22
CA ASN A 129 9.34 -7.83 -5.33
C ASN A 129 9.92 -8.03 -3.92
N ILE A 130 11.13 -8.59 -3.84
CA ILE A 130 11.84 -8.80 -2.57
C ILE A 130 12.07 -7.47 -1.85
N ALA A 131 12.58 -6.45 -2.57
CA ALA A 131 12.82 -5.14 -2.01
C ALA A 131 11.52 -4.43 -1.59
N GLY A 132 10.46 -4.55 -2.39
CA GLY A 132 9.13 -4.04 -2.05
C GLY A 132 8.56 -4.68 -0.77
N ALA A 133 8.67 -6.01 -0.64
CA ALA A 133 8.19 -6.72 0.56
C ALA A 133 8.94 -6.29 1.83
N ALA A 134 10.27 -6.14 1.75
CA ALA A 134 11.08 -5.65 2.86
C ALA A 134 10.73 -4.20 3.26
N LEU A 135 10.50 -3.34 2.27
CA LEU A 135 10.06 -1.96 2.47
C LEU A 135 8.71 -1.90 3.18
N GLU A 136 7.71 -2.65 2.70
CA GLU A 136 6.38 -2.66 3.30
C GLU A 136 6.38 -3.17 4.74
N ARG A 137 7.21 -4.16 5.07
CA ARG A 137 7.38 -4.59 6.47
C ARG A 137 7.90 -3.48 7.37
N ARG A 138 8.88 -2.68 6.92
CA ARG A 138 9.39 -1.52 7.68
C ARG A 138 8.29 -0.48 7.86
N ARG A 139 7.59 -0.14 6.78
CA ARG A 139 6.47 0.81 6.79
C ARG A 139 5.37 0.39 7.76
N ALA A 140 4.96 -0.88 7.73
CA ALA A 140 3.97 -1.43 8.65
C ALA A 140 4.43 -1.34 10.10
N ARG A 141 5.69 -1.69 10.38
CA ARG A 141 6.24 -1.60 11.74
C ARG A 141 6.28 -0.17 12.29
N VAL A 142 6.54 0.83 11.43
CA VAL A 142 6.41 2.24 11.84
C VAL A 142 4.97 2.55 12.23
N CYS A 143 3.99 2.05 11.48
CA CYS A 143 2.58 2.24 11.84
C CYS A 143 2.26 1.62 13.21
N ASP A 144 2.61 0.36 13.43
CA ASP A 144 2.39 -0.32 14.72
C ASP A 144 2.99 0.49 15.89
N LEU A 145 4.26 0.88 15.77
CA LEU A 145 4.94 1.66 16.81
C LEU A 145 4.34 3.06 17.01
N SER A 146 3.76 3.65 15.96
CA SER A 146 3.08 4.94 16.04
C SER A 146 1.76 4.82 16.79
N MET A 147 1.03 3.73 16.57
CA MET A 147 -0.18 3.40 17.33
C MET A 147 0.14 3.12 18.79
N ASP A 148 1.16 2.30 19.06
CA ASP A 148 1.65 2.05 20.43
C ASP A 148 2.02 3.35 21.14
N LEU A 149 2.78 4.23 20.48
CA LEU A 149 3.17 5.53 21.02
C LEU A 149 1.95 6.40 21.34
N GLN A 150 0.93 6.40 20.48
CA GLN A 150 -0.29 7.16 20.74
C GLN A 150 -1.02 6.63 21.97
N SER A 151 -1.25 5.31 22.05
CA SER A 151 -1.89 4.69 23.21
C SER A 151 -1.13 4.92 24.51
N LEU A 152 0.21 4.91 24.46
CA LEU A 152 1.05 5.22 25.62
C LEU A 152 0.85 6.65 26.12
N LYS A 153 0.76 7.63 25.22
CA LYS A 153 0.51 9.05 25.56
C LYS A 153 -0.90 9.27 26.11
N ASP A 154 -1.88 8.55 25.59
CA ASP A 154 -3.28 8.65 26.04
C ASP A 154 -3.50 8.02 27.44
N SER A 155 -2.50 7.26 27.93
CA SER A 155 -2.53 6.58 29.24
C SER A 155 -1.77 7.32 30.34
N GLU A 156 -1.17 8.48 30.05
CA GLU A 156 -0.50 9.38 31.03
C GLU A 156 -1.50 10.37 31.65
#